data_AF-A0A183U769-F1
#
_entry.id   AF-A0A183U769-F1
#
_cell.length_a   1.000
_cell.length_b   1.000
_cell.length_c   1.000
_cell.angle_alpha   90.00
_cell.angle_beta   90.00
_cell.angle_gamma   90.00
#
_symmetry.space_group_name_H-M   'P 1'
#
loop_
_entity.id
_entity.type
_entity.pdbx_description
1 polymer ?
#
loop_
_entity_poly.entity_id
_entity_poly.type
_entity_poly.pdbx_seq_one_letter_code
_entity_poly.pdbx_strand_id
1 'polypeptide(L)'
;LLVEYLELFSHAVLFAFGGYPSTAFAPVNYCDVIVHKCTDKEVQTYVDTCMRTVHRWLQYAKLSKFSAAIRDENDETVVEYMVIVSRAFYTGAKRMWVSYKFREIIA
;
A
#
# COMPACT_ATOMS: atom_id res chain seq x y z
N LEU A 1 -5.87 4.59 -10.16
CA LEU A 1 -5.35 3.23 -10.46
C LEU A 1 -4.16 2.86 -9.58
N LEU A 2 -2.90 3.27 -9.86
CA LEU A 2 -1.78 2.79 -9.02
C LEU A 2 -1.76 3.36 -7.60
N VAL A 3 -2.10 4.64 -7.40
CA VAL A 3 -2.17 5.22 -6.04
C VAL A 3 -3.25 4.55 -5.21
N GLU A 4 -4.43 4.38 -5.77
CA GLU A 4 -5.55 3.66 -5.15
C GLU A 4 -5.19 2.21 -4.82
N TYR A 5 -4.46 1.52 -5.71
CA TYR A 5 -3.91 0.20 -5.41
C TYR A 5 -2.97 0.23 -4.20
N LEU A 6 -2.03 1.17 -4.15
CA LEU A 6 -1.07 1.29 -3.04
C LEU A 6 -1.75 1.68 -1.72
N GLU A 7 -2.80 2.49 -1.78
CA GLU A 7 -3.64 2.84 -0.62
C GLU A 7 -4.34 1.60 -0.05
N LEU A 8 -5.08 0.87 -0.89
CA LEU A 8 -5.78 -0.34 -0.48
C LEU A 8 -4.82 -1.45 -0.07
N PHE A 9 -3.64 -1.53 -0.69
CA PHE A 9 -2.57 -2.42 -0.28
C PHE A 9 -2.10 -2.12 1.15
N SER A 10 -1.89 -0.85 1.51
CA SER A 10 -1.53 -0.47 2.89
C SER A 10 -2.60 -0.91 3.88
N HIS A 11 -3.88 -0.72 3.57
CA HIS A 11 -4.97 -1.19 4.43
C HIS A 11 -5.04 -2.72 4.53
N ALA A 12 -4.81 -3.43 3.42
CA ALA A 12 -4.79 -4.89 3.39
C ALA A 12 -3.65 -5.46 4.24
N VAL A 13 -2.46 -4.84 4.20
CA VAL A 13 -1.32 -5.21 5.04
C VAL A 13 -1.65 -5.03 6.53
N LEU A 14 -2.28 -3.91 6.90
CA LEU A 14 -2.70 -3.66 8.28
C LEU A 14 -3.73 -4.68 8.76
N PHE A 15 -4.70 -5.05 7.90
CA PHE A 15 -5.69 -6.07 8.21
C PHE A 15 -5.05 -7.46 8.39
N ALA A 16 -4.18 -7.84 7.45
CA ALA A 16 -3.53 -9.16 7.44
C ALA A 16 -2.56 -9.35 8.62
N PHE A 17 -1.85 -8.29 9.03
CA PHE A 17 -0.98 -8.34 10.19
C PHE A 17 -1.75 -8.48 11.51
N GLY A 18 -3.00 -8.00 11.56
CA GLY A 18 -3.82 -8.06 12.78
C GLY A 18 -3.42 -7.05 13.87
N GLY A 19 -2.69 -6.00 13.51
CA GLY A 19 -2.29 -4.92 14.43
C GLY A 19 -3.47 -4.06 14.91
N TYR A 20 -4.60 -4.15 14.23
CA TYR A 20 -5.87 -3.51 14.59
C TYR A 20 -6.97 -4.58 14.65
N PRO A 21 -8.00 -4.41 15.50
CA PRO A 21 -9.10 -5.37 15.57
C PRO A 21 -9.83 -5.45 14.23
N SER A 22 -10.28 -6.65 13.86
CA SER A 22 -10.99 -6.87 12.57
C SER A 22 -12.27 -6.04 12.44
N THR A 23 -12.89 -5.66 13.55
CA THR A 23 -14.06 -4.75 13.60
C THR A 23 -13.74 -3.32 13.18
N ALA A 24 -12.46 -2.93 13.16
CA ALA A 24 -12.02 -1.64 12.64
C ALA A 24 -11.84 -1.63 11.12
N PHE A 25 -12.29 -2.68 10.42
CA PHE A 25 -12.21 -2.76 8.96
C PHE A 25 -13.57 -3.06 8.34
N ALA A 26 -13.81 -2.44 7.19
CA ALA A 26 -14.98 -2.69 6.37
C ALA A 26 -14.56 -3.24 4.99
N PRO A 27 -15.32 -4.18 4.41
CA PRO A 27 -15.05 -4.66 3.07
C PRO A 27 -15.33 -3.55 2.05
N VAL A 28 -14.44 -3.42 1.08
CA VAL A 28 -14.55 -2.52 -0.07
C VAL A 28 -14.26 -3.32 -1.33
N ASN A 29 -15.09 -3.11 -2.36
CA ASN A 29 -14.86 -3.73 -3.66
C ASN A 29 -13.78 -2.96 -4.41
N TYR A 30 -12.76 -3.67 -4.88
CA TYR A 30 -11.72 -3.14 -5.75
C TYR A 30 -11.54 -4.06 -6.95
N CYS A 31 -11.92 -3.58 -8.14
CA CYS A 31 -12.08 -4.44 -9.32
C CYS A 31 -12.97 -5.65 -8.97
N ASP A 32 -12.45 -6.87 -9.14
CA ASP A 32 -13.17 -8.13 -8.89
C ASP A 32 -12.80 -8.77 -7.54
N VAL A 33 -12.13 -8.03 -6.64
CA VAL A 33 -11.71 -8.52 -5.32
C VAL A 33 -12.26 -7.67 -4.18
N ILE A 34 -12.49 -8.31 -3.04
CA ILE A 34 -12.88 -7.65 -1.79
C ILE A 34 -11.61 -7.37 -0.98
N VAL A 35 -11.42 -6.12 -0.57
CA VAL A 35 -10.31 -5.67 0.28
C VAL A 35 -10.87 -5.08 1.56
N HIS A 36 -10.20 -5.32 2.69
CA HIS A 36 -10.60 -4.74 3.98
C HIS A 36 -9.93 -3.38 4.17
N LYS A 37 -10.72 -2.31 4.20
CA LYS A 37 -10.26 -0.93 4.46
C LYS A 37 -10.51 -0.56 5.91
N CYS A 38 -9.49 -0.02 6.58
CA CYS A 38 -9.62 0.44 7.96
C CYS A 38 -10.64 1.60 8.03
N THR A 39 -11.54 1.59 9.01
CA THR A 39 -12.56 2.61 9.26
C THR A 39 -12.14 3.65 10.29
N ASP A 40 -11.01 3.43 10.97
CA ASP A 40 -10.44 4.40 11.90
C ASP A 40 -9.98 5.67 11.16
N LYS A 41 -10.44 6.84 11.63
CA LYS A 41 -10.22 8.12 10.95
C LYS A 41 -8.76 8.57 11.01
N GLU A 42 -8.04 8.26 12.08
CA GLU A 42 -6.63 8.64 12.22
C GLU A 42 -5.77 7.81 11.27
N VAL A 43 -6.03 6.50 11.20
CA VAL A 43 -5.37 5.59 10.25
C VAL A 43 -5.66 6.02 8.81
N GLN A 44 -6.92 6.31 8.47
CA GLN A 44 -7.28 6.79 7.14
C GLN A 44 -6.56 8.10 6.80
N THR A 45 -6.56 9.07 7.71
CA THR A 45 -5.91 10.37 7.50
C THR A 45 -4.40 10.22 7.29
N TYR A 46 -3.76 9.33 8.04
CA TYR A 46 -2.34 9.02 7.90
C TYR A 46 -2.03 8.44 6.51
N VAL A 47 -2.77 7.39 6.12
CA VAL A 47 -2.58 6.73 4.82
C VAL A 47 -2.84 7.71 3.68
N ASP A 48 -3.94 8.49 3.73
CA ASP A 48 -4.28 9.50 2.72
C ASP A 48 -3.16 10.55 2.57
N THR A 49 -2.58 10.97 3.68
CA THR A 49 -1.47 11.93 3.69
C THR A 49 -0.23 11.36 3.01
N CYS A 50 0.12 10.10 3.29
CA CYS A 50 1.20 9.41 2.58
C CYS A 50 0.90 9.30 1.07
N MET A 51 -0.34 8.97 0.70
CA MET A 51 -0.74 8.77 -0.70
C MET A 51 -0.67 10.06 -1.53
N ARG A 52 -0.86 11.24 -0.93
CA ARG A 52 -0.63 12.53 -1.61
C ARG A 52 0.81 12.67 -2.10
N THR A 53 1.79 12.28 -1.30
CA THR A 53 3.20 12.31 -1.66
C THR A 53 3.53 11.25 -2.72
N VAL A 54 3.01 10.03 -2.54
CA VAL A 54 3.16 8.92 -3.50
C VAL A 54 2.61 9.30 -4.87
N HIS A 55 1.41 9.90 -4.91
CA HIS A 55 0.79 10.38 -6.14
C HIS A 55 1.71 11.37 -6.87
N ARG A 56 2.26 12.36 -6.15
CA ARG A 56 3.20 13.32 -6.73
C ARG A 56 4.44 12.63 -7.29
N TRP A 57 5.02 11.68 -6.58
CA TRP A 57 6.22 10.97 -7.05
C TRP A 57 5.94 10.09 -8.27
N LEU A 58 4.76 9.47 -8.34
CA LEU A 58 4.32 8.73 -9.51
C LEU A 58 4.13 9.62 -10.74
N GLN A 59 3.51 10.80 -10.57
CA GLN A 59 3.31 11.76 -11.67
C GLN A 59 4.63 12.19 -12.33
N TYR A 60 5.70 12.32 -11.55
CA TYR A 60 7.03 12.70 -12.04
C TYR A 60 7.96 11.52 -12.29
N ALA A 61 7.45 10.28 -12.30
CA ALA A 61 8.23 9.05 -12.48
C ALA A 61 9.43 8.92 -11.51
N LYS A 62 9.29 9.43 -10.29
CA LYS A 62 10.31 9.41 -9.23
C LYS A 62 10.17 8.23 -8.27
N LEU A 63 9.00 7.57 -8.24
CA LEU A 63 8.78 6.41 -7.38
C LEU A 63 9.24 5.12 -8.09
N SER A 64 10.25 4.46 -7.53
CA SER A 64 10.76 3.16 -8.03
C SER A 64 10.36 1.99 -7.14
N LYS A 65 10.13 2.25 -5.85
CA LYS A 65 9.74 1.27 -4.84
C LYS A 65 8.77 1.91 -3.86
N PHE A 66 7.75 1.16 -3.47
CA PHE A 66 6.85 1.48 -2.37
C PHE A 66 6.91 0.33 -1.37
N SER A 67 6.98 0.64 -0.08
CA SER A 67 7.08 -0.39 0.96
C SER A 67 6.07 -0.11 2.07
N ALA A 68 5.35 -1.15 2.48
CA ALA A 68 4.56 -1.18 3.71
C ALA A 68 5.29 -2.08 4.70
N ALA A 69 5.85 -1.47 5.75
CA ALA A 69 6.62 -2.16 6.77
C ALA A 69 5.87 -2.14 8.11
N ILE A 70 5.87 -3.29 8.78
CA ILE A 70 5.41 -3.42 10.16
C ILE A 70 6.63 -3.38 11.06
N ARG A 71 6.57 -2.54 12.09
CA ARG A 71 7.64 -2.37 13.07
C ARG A 71 7.21 -2.81 14.45
N ASP A 72 8.15 -3.30 15.24
CA ASP A 72 7.96 -3.65 16.64
C ASP A 72 8.15 -2.44 17.57
N GLU A 73 8.10 -2.70 18.87
CA GLU A 73 8.33 -1.71 19.92
C GLU A 73 9.76 -1.13 19.96
N ASN A 74 10.73 -1.81 19.35
CA ASN A 74 12.13 -1.39 19.24
C ASN A 74 12.42 -0.65 17.93
N ASP A 75 11.39 -0.36 17.12
CA ASP A 75 11.49 0.23 15.78
C ASP A 75 12.19 -0.69 14.76
N GLU A 76 12.29 -1.99 15.06
CA GLU A 76 12.83 -3.00 14.16
C GLU A 76 11.75 -3.49 13.19
N THR A 77 12.14 -3.76 11.94
CA THR A 77 11.19 -4.20 10.90
C THR A 77 10.91 -5.70 11.05
N VAL A 78 9.68 -6.03 11.46
CA VAL A 78 9.22 -7.41 11.61
C VAL A 78 8.82 -8.00 10.26
N VAL A 79 8.12 -7.20 9.45
CA VAL A 79 7.67 -7.62 8.11
C VAL A 79 7.74 -6.43 7.15
N GLU A 80 8.19 -6.68 5.92
CA GLU A 80 8.21 -5.69 4.85
C GLU A 80 7.54 -6.24 3.58
N TYR A 81 6.52 -5.54 3.10
CA TYR A 81 5.91 -5.82 1.81
C TYR A 81 6.29 -4.73 0.80
N MET A 82 7.09 -5.10 -0.20
CA MET A 82 7.64 -4.16 -1.19
C MET A 82 7.01 -4.33 -2.58
N VAL A 83 6.51 -3.22 -3.12
CA VAL A 83 6.03 -3.10 -4.50
C VAL A 83 7.10 -2.40 -5.33
N ILE A 84 7.60 -3.07 -6.37
CA ILE A 84 8.57 -2.50 -7.31
C ILE A 84 7.79 -1.85 -8.46
N VAL A 85 7.97 -0.54 -8.61
CA VAL A 85 7.34 0.26 -9.66
C VAL A 85 8.32 0.37 -10.83
N SER A 86 8.24 -0.58 -11.76
CA SER A 86 8.97 -0.50 -13.03
C SER A 86 8.27 0.44 -14.00
N ARG A 87 9.03 1.36 -14.61
CA ARG A 87 8.59 2.32 -15.67
C ARG A 87 7.09 2.63 -15.66
N ALA A 88 6.65 3.46 -14.71
CA ALA A 88 5.32 4.03 -14.74
C ALA A 88 5.24 5.07 -15.86
N PHE A 89 4.86 4.66 -17.06
CA PHE A 89 4.54 5.61 -18.13
C PHE A 89 3.16 6.21 -17.84
N TYR A 90 3.14 7.37 -17.16
CA TYR A 90 1.99 8.26 -17.19
C TYR A 90 1.88 8.84 -18.60
N THR A 91 1.30 8.06 -19.51
CA THR A 91 0.72 8.58 -20.74
C THR A 91 -0.76 8.27 -20.63
N GLY A 92 -1.62 9.25 -20.90
CA GLY A 92 -3.08 9.15 -20.74
C GLY A 92 -3.75 7.97 -21.48
N ALA A 93 -2.99 7.11 -22.14
CA ALA A 93 -3.40 5.80 -22.62
C ALA A 93 -2.18 4.86 -22.65
N LYS A 94 -2.05 3.90 -21.71
CA LYS A 94 -1.67 2.48 -21.92
C LYS A 94 -1.16 1.77 -20.66
N ARG A 95 -1.41 0.46 -20.68
CA ARG A 95 -1.16 -0.59 -19.66
C ARG A 95 0.15 -0.40 -18.86
N MET A 96 0.01 -0.50 -17.53
CA MET A 96 1.12 -0.61 -16.58
C MET A 96 1.60 -2.06 -16.49
N TRP A 97 2.92 -2.24 -16.42
CA TRP A 97 3.55 -3.48 -15.99
C TRP A 97 4.03 -3.29 -14.55
N VAL A 98 3.34 -3.90 -13.61
CA VAL A 98 3.76 -3.95 -12.19
C VAL A 98 4.42 -5.30 -11.98
N SER A 99 5.66 -5.30 -11.49
CA SER A 99 6.33 -6.53 -11.08
C SER A 99 6.34 -6.58 -9.55
N TYR A 100 5.77 -7.64 -8.99
CA TYR A 100 5.75 -7.86 -7.55
C TYR A 100 6.96 -8.73 -7.20
N LYS A 101 7.76 -8.28 -6.24
CA LYS A 101 8.79 -9.12 -5.64
C LYS A 101 8.51 -9.19 -4.14
N PHE A 102 7.89 -10.30 -3.74
CA PHE A 102 7.68 -10.60 -2.34
C PHE A 102 9.02 -11.00 -1.71
N ARG A 103 9.37 -10.38 -0.59
CA ARG A 103 10.55 -10.75 0.18
C ARG A 103 10.12 -10.85 1.64
N GLU A 104 9.77 -12.05 2.07
CA GLU A 104 9.71 -12.37 3.49
C GLU A 104 11.12 -12.25 4.05
N ILE A 105 11.35 -11.26 4.90
CA ILE A 105 12.50 -11.23 5.78
C ILE A 105 12.05 -11.98 7.03
N ILE A 106 12.31 -13.28 7.06
CA ILE A 106 12.18 -14.06 8.29
C ILE A 106 13.43 -13.73 9.10
N ALA A 107 13.25 -13.01 10.21
CA ALA A 107 14.28 -12.82 11.23
C ALA A 107 14.47 -14.13 12.02
#